data_AF-A0A0R3R8C2-F1
#
_entry.id   AF-A0A0R3R8C2-F1
#
_cell.length_a   1.000
_cell.length_b   1.000
_cell.length_c   1.000
_cell.angle_alpha   90.00
_cell.angle_beta   90.00
_cell.angle_gamma   90.00
#
_symmetry.space_group_name_H-M   'P 1'
#
loop_
_entity.id
_entity.type
_entity.pdbx_description
1 polymer ?
#
loop_
_entity_poly.entity_id
_entity_poly.type
_entity_poly.pdbx_seq_one_letter_code
_entity_poly.pdbx_strand_id
1 'polypeptide(L)'
;MMCPECFLTREVFIGEVTYCGICYEQTHNGLDHQPQQLSISSNSFSISSSLSLSRRTQVPQKKLQLASVLCIETSHYVAFVHALYTNKWVFFDSMADRVGLSDGYNVPQVKLCEKMSNWLSDAGWCRVRDCVNREGHLPNDVENDSDLMRLLSDCYICFYTDEENKNEGLSLSRFFS
;
A
#
# COMPACT_ATOMS: atom_id res chain seq x y z
N MET A 1 20.62 -13.35 0.94
CA MET A 1 21.43 -12.12 0.81
C MET A 1 20.65 -11.15 -0.05
N MET A 2 20.75 -9.85 0.21
CA MET A 2 20.17 -8.80 -0.62
C MET A 2 21.30 -7.96 -1.23
N CYS A 3 21.14 -7.48 -2.46
CA CYS A 3 22.12 -6.59 -3.10
C CYS A 3 21.57 -5.15 -3.14
N PRO A 4 22.06 -4.22 -2.30
CA PRO A 4 21.60 -2.84 -2.30
C PRO A 4 21.91 -2.12 -3.62
N GLU A 5 23.04 -2.42 -4.25
CA GLU A 5 23.44 -1.77 -5.50
C GLU A 5 22.53 -2.14 -6.67
N CYS A 6 22.12 -3.42 -6.78
CA CYS A 6 21.12 -3.81 -7.77
C CYS A 6 19.76 -3.13 -7.54
N PHE A 7 19.40 -2.86 -6.28
CA PHE A 7 18.18 -2.12 -5.93
C PHE A 7 18.26 -0.64 -6.31
N LEU A 8 19.44 -0.04 -6.15
CA LEU A 8 19.67 1.38 -6.45
C LEU A 8 19.86 1.65 -7.95
N THR A 9 20.25 0.65 -8.73
CA THR A 9 20.58 0.80 -10.16
C THR A 9 19.50 0.32 -11.11
N ARG A 10 18.47 -0.38 -10.60
CA ARG A 10 17.38 -0.94 -11.42
C ARG A 10 16.04 -0.62 -10.77
N GLU A 11 15.02 -0.44 -11.60
CA GLU A 11 13.64 -0.32 -11.13
C GLU A 11 13.08 -1.73 -10.85
N VAL A 12 13.33 -2.23 -9.63
CA VAL A 12 13.00 -3.59 -9.20
C VAL A 12 12.48 -3.60 -7.78
N PHE A 13 11.68 -4.60 -7.44
CA PHE A 13 11.23 -4.80 -6.06
C PHE A 13 12.33 -5.43 -5.20
N ILE A 14 12.25 -5.21 -3.88
CA ILE A 14 13.20 -5.78 -2.92
C ILE A 14 13.33 -7.31 -3.00
N GLY A 15 12.25 -8.00 -3.41
CA GLY A 15 12.25 -9.44 -3.63
C GLY A 15 13.10 -9.90 -4.82
N GLU A 16 13.29 -9.04 -5.82
CA GLU A 16 14.03 -9.34 -7.06
C GLU A 16 15.54 -9.13 -6.91
N VAL A 17 15.95 -8.39 -5.88
CA VAL A 17 17.35 -8.18 -5.48
C VAL A 17 17.75 -9.03 -4.28
N THR A 18 16.92 -10.02 -3.94
CA THR A 18 17.16 -10.97 -2.87
C THR A 18 17.53 -12.33 -3.47
N TYR A 19 18.70 -12.84 -3.08
CA TYR A 19 19.31 -14.03 -3.66
C TYR A 19 19.64 -15.07 -2.58
N CYS A 20 19.62 -16.36 -2.95
CA CYS A 20 20.40 -17.35 -2.22
C CYS A 20 21.90 -17.18 -2.54
N GLY A 21 22.77 -17.87 -1.78
CA GLY A 21 24.24 -17.81 -1.97
C GLY A 21 24.66 -18.00 -3.43
N ILE A 22 24.23 -19.11 -4.02
CA ILE A 22 24.60 -19.50 -5.38
C ILE A 22 24.08 -18.50 -6.43
N CYS A 23 22.81 -18.08 -6.32
CA CYS A 23 22.22 -17.13 -7.27
C CYS A 23 22.90 -15.75 -7.18
N TYR A 24 23.38 -15.36 -6.01
CA TYR A 24 24.13 -14.10 -5.86
C TYR A 24 25.43 -14.16 -6.65
N GLU A 25 26.25 -15.18 -6.42
CA GLU A 25 27.55 -15.34 -7.09
C GLU A 25 27.38 -15.42 -8.61
N GLN A 26 26.37 -16.13 -9.09
CA GLN A 26 26.08 -16.24 -10.52
C GLN A 26 25.63 -14.92 -11.14
N THR A 27 24.76 -14.16 -10.45
CA THR A 27 24.20 -12.90 -10.96
C THR A 27 25.22 -11.75 -10.89
N HIS A 28 26.16 -11.81 -9.95
CA HIS A 28 27.15 -10.75 -9.69
C HIS A 28 28.57 -11.12 -10.10
N ASN A 29 28.74 -12.17 -10.91
CA ASN A 29 30.05 -12.53 -11.43
C ASN A 29 30.61 -11.38 -12.29
N GLY A 30 31.75 -10.81 -11.88
CA GLY A 30 32.40 -9.68 -12.54
C GLY A 30 31.79 -8.31 -12.19
N LEU A 31 30.85 -8.23 -11.24
CA LEU A 31 30.36 -6.98 -10.67
C LEU A 31 31.01 -6.75 -9.31
N ASP A 32 31.39 -5.51 -9.01
CA ASP A 32 31.94 -5.12 -7.69
C ASP A 32 30.82 -4.80 -6.67
N HIS A 33 29.73 -5.56 -6.72
CA HIS A 33 28.60 -5.35 -5.81
C HIS A 33 28.82 -6.09 -4.49
N GLN A 34 28.45 -5.46 -3.38
CA GLN A 34 28.57 -6.02 -2.04
C GLN A 34 27.23 -6.58 -1.52
N PRO A 35 27.19 -7.83 -1.02
CA PRO A 35 25.96 -8.41 -0.48
C PRO A 35 25.68 -7.91 0.93
N GLN A 36 24.43 -7.54 1.21
CA GLN A 36 23.91 -7.36 2.55
C GLN A 36 23.33 -8.68 3.07
N GLN A 37 23.83 -9.16 4.21
CA GLN A 37 23.26 -10.32 4.88
C GLN A 37 21.90 -9.96 5.49
N LEU A 38 20.90 -10.80 5.26
CA LEU A 38 19.59 -10.65 5.86
C LEU A 38 19.61 -11.35 7.22
N SER A 39 19.40 -10.61 8.31
CA SER A 39 19.28 -11.21 9.64
C SER A 39 17.95 -11.95 9.73
N ILE A 40 18.00 -13.26 9.95
CA ILE A 40 16.83 -14.01 10.38
C ILE A 40 16.68 -13.70 11.87
N SER A 41 15.74 -12.83 12.24
CA SER A 41 15.42 -12.62 13.66
C SER A 41 14.92 -13.94 14.22
N SER A 42 15.70 -14.57 15.11
CA SER A 42 15.40 -15.86 15.75
C SER A 42 14.17 -15.86 16.66
N ASN A 43 13.39 -14.77 16.70
CA ASN A 43 12.32 -14.54 17.67
C ASN A 43 10.89 -14.61 17.10
N SER A 44 10.65 -15.09 15.88
CA SER A 44 9.28 -15.41 15.46
C SER A 44 9.20 -16.78 14.80
N PHE A 45 8.51 -17.67 15.51
CA PHE A 45 8.10 -19.03 15.13
C PHE A 45 9.21 -20.08 15.23
N SER A 46 9.06 -20.93 16.24
CA SER A 46 9.81 -22.15 16.52
C SER A 46 9.89 -23.01 15.25
N ILE A 47 10.93 -22.83 14.44
CA ILE A 47 11.28 -23.78 13.39
C ILE A 47 11.81 -25.00 14.14
N SER A 48 10.93 -25.96 14.41
CA SER A 48 11.30 -27.27 14.90
C SER A 48 12.39 -27.85 13.98
N SER A 49 13.52 -28.19 14.59
CA SER A 49 14.80 -28.60 14.00
C SER A 49 14.77 -29.96 13.28
N SER A 50 13.67 -30.32 12.62
CA SER A 50 13.50 -31.62 11.95
C SER A 50 12.99 -31.54 10.51
N LEU A 51 12.90 -30.36 9.90
CA LEU A 51 12.46 -30.27 8.51
C LEU A 51 13.64 -30.36 7.55
N SER A 52 13.85 -31.61 7.11
CA SER A 52 14.54 -32.02 5.88
C SER A 52 14.65 -30.91 4.81
N LEU A 53 15.86 -30.78 4.29
CA LEU A 53 16.40 -29.87 3.26
C LEU A 53 15.68 -29.94 1.88
N SER A 54 14.35 -30.03 1.85
CA SER A 54 13.56 -30.40 0.66
C SER A 54 12.34 -29.53 0.42
N ARG A 55 12.08 -28.52 1.25
CA ARG A 55 11.04 -27.53 0.97
C ARG A 55 11.64 -26.16 1.18
N ARG A 56 11.74 -25.40 0.07
CA ARG A 56 11.92 -23.95 0.01
C ARG A 56 11.15 -23.34 1.19
N THR A 57 11.85 -23.07 2.29
CA THR A 57 11.29 -22.36 3.44
C THR A 57 10.99 -20.96 2.93
N GLN A 58 9.77 -20.76 2.46
CA GLN A 58 9.30 -19.45 2.07
C GLN A 58 9.43 -18.57 3.30
N VAL A 59 10.20 -17.49 3.18
CA VAL A 59 10.19 -16.43 4.18
C VAL A 59 8.71 -16.08 4.42
N PRO A 60 8.21 -16.07 5.67
CA PRO A 60 6.82 -15.75 5.93
C PRO A 60 6.47 -14.39 5.34
N GLN A 61 5.70 -14.38 4.27
CA GLN A 61 5.21 -13.16 3.64
C GLN A 61 3.86 -12.82 4.24
N LYS A 62 3.80 -11.74 5.02
CA LYS A 62 2.53 -11.15 5.42
C LYS A 62 2.11 -10.13 4.38
N LYS A 63 1.01 -10.40 3.69
CA LYS A 63 0.37 -9.44 2.79
C LYS A 63 -0.49 -8.51 3.65
N LEU A 64 -0.23 -7.21 3.54
CA LEU A 64 -1.07 -6.20 4.16
C LEU A 64 -2.02 -5.62 3.11
N GLN A 65 -3.21 -5.22 3.56
CA GLN A 65 -4.22 -4.55 2.75
C GLN A 65 -4.27 -3.07 3.09
N LEU A 66 -4.30 -2.20 2.07
CA LEU A 66 -4.54 -0.78 2.27
C LEU A 66 -5.97 -0.59 2.79
N ALA A 67 -6.08 -0.05 4.00
CA ALA A 67 -7.32 0.11 4.73
C ALA A 67 -7.86 1.54 4.67
N SER A 68 -6.98 2.54 4.71
CA SER A 68 -7.34 3.95 4.52
C SER A 68 -6.15 4.80 4.10
N VAL A 69 -6.46 5.96 3.54
CA VAL A 69 -5.50 7.00 3.17
C VAL A 69 -5.99 8.32 3.78
N LEU A 70 -5.13 8.95 4.58
CA LEU A 70 -5.33 10.31 5.04
C LEU A 70 -4.68 11.25 4.02
N CYS A 71 -5.44 12.19 3.49
CA CYS A 71 -4.98 13.18 2.52
C CYS A 71 -5.02 14.59 3.13
N ILE A 72 -4.14 15.47 2.66
CA ILE A 72 -4.11 16.88 3.05
C ILE A 72 -3.80 17.78 1.85
N GLU A 73 -4.68 18.74 1.60
CA GLU A 73 -4.35 19.87 0.73
C GLU A 73 -4.21 21.10 1.62
N THR A 74 -2.98 21.63 1.65
CA THR A 74 -2.54 22.77 2.46
C THR A 74 -2.71 22.59 3.97
N SER A 75 -3.94 22.54 4.47
CA SER A 75 -4.28 22.49 5.90
C SER A 75 -5.54 21.68 6.21
N HIS A 76 -6.28 21.22 5.20
CA HIS A 76 -7.53 20.51 5.39
C HIS A 76 -7.35 19.01 5.19
N TYR A 77 -7.50 18.24 6.27
CA TYR A 77 -7.40 16.80 6.25
C TYR A 77 -8.72 16.14 5.86
N VAL A 78 -8.63 15.18 4.95
CA VAL A 78 -9.76 14.34 4.51
C VAL A 78 -9.29 12.88 4.48
N ALA A 79 -10.22 11.93 4.56
CA ALA A 79 -9.89 10.52 4.60
C ALA A 79 -10.59 9.74 3.49
N PHE A 80 -9.85 8.84 2.85
CA PHE A 80 -10.40 7.77 2.03
C PHE A 80 -10.32 6.46 2.80
N VAL A 81 -11.44 5.79 2.97
CA VAL A 81 -11.55 4.55 3.72
C VAL A 81 -11.96 3.43 2.78
N HIS A 82 -11.20 2.33 2.82
CA HIS A 82 -11.47 1.14 2.04
C HIS A 82 -12.37 0.20 2.85
N ALA A 83 -13.63 0.08 2.42
CA ALA A 83 -14.57 -0.91 2.94
C ALA A 83 -14.20 -2.30 2.40
N LEU A 84 -13.19 -2.93 3.02
CA LEU A 84 -12.52 -4.17 2.57
C LEU A 84 -13.48 -5.29 2.14
N TYR A 85 -14.59 -5.47 2.87
CA TYR A 85 -15.59 -6.50 2.59
C TYR A 85 -16.33 -6.31 1.26
N THR A 86 -16.54 -5.06 0.86
CA THR A 86 -17.27 -4.73 -0.37
C THR A 86 -16.35 -4.28 -1.50
N ASN A 87 -15.05 -4.17 -1.22
CA ASN A 87 -14.05 -3.58 -2.11
C ASN A 87 -14.50 -2.22 -2.65
N LYS A 88 -15.05 -1.37 -1.78
CA LYS A 88 -15.54 -0.01 -2.09
C LYS A 88 -14.74 1.01 -1.31
N TRP A 89 -14.59 2.19 -1.89
CA TRP A 89 -13.94 3.32 -1.23
C TRP A 89 -14.95 4.39 -0.87
N VAL A 90 -14.72 5.00 0.29
CA VAL A 90 -15.57 6.06 0.82
C VAL A 90 -14.69 7.24 1.19
N PHE A 91 -15.06 8.42 0.74
CA PHE A 91 -14.49 9.69 1.13
C PHE A 91 -15.19 10.23 2.39
N PHE A 92 -14.41 10.80 3.29
CA PHE A 92 -14.87 11.45 4.50
C PHE A 92 -14.22 12.83 4.65
N ASP A 93 -15.08 13.83 4.82
CA ASP A 93 -14.70 15.20 5.17
C ASP A 93 -15.48 15.66 6.40
N SER A 94 -14.76 16.04 7.45
CA SER A 94 -15.34 16.49 8.72
C SER A 94 -15.90 17.92 8.68
N MET A 95 -15.52 18.72 7.69
CA MET A 95 -15.92 20.13 7.53
C MET A 95 -16.44 20.41 6.11
N ALA A 96 -17.15 19.44 5.52
CA ALA A 96 -17.66 19.52 4.16
C ALA A 96 -18.67 20.67 3.94
N ASP A 97 -19.43 21.02 4.99
CA ASP A 97 -20.39 22.13 4.97
C ASP A 97 -20.49 22.79 6.36
N ARG A 98 -21.16 23.95 6.44
CA ARG A 98 -21.35 24.71 7.68
C ARG A 98 -22.76 25.27 7.78
N VAL A 99 -23.39 25.06 8.93
CA VAL A 99 -24.67 25.70 9.28
C VAL A 99 -24.41 26.86 10.23
N GLY A 100 -24.93 28.04 9.88
CA GLY A 100 -24.77 29.25 10.68
C GLY A 100 -23.42 29.94 10.51
N LEU A 101 -23.19 31.02 11.29
CA LEU A 101 -21.98 31.85 11.21
C LEU A 101 -21.09 31.61 12.44
N SER A 102 -21.03 32.57 13.36
CA SER A 102 -20.12 32.56 14.52
C SER A 102 -20.46 31.51 15.58
N ASP A 103 -21.74 31.20 15.76
CA ASP A 103 -22.27 30.15 16.65
C ASP A 103 -22.64 28.87 15.87
N GLY A 104 -22.25 28.82 14.59
CA GLY A 104 -22.51 27.68 13.71
C GLY A 104 -21.65 26.45 14.00
N TYR A 105 -21.97 25.36 13.32
CA TYR A 105 -21.26 24.09 13.42
C TYR A 105 -20.99 23.50 12.04
N ASN A 106 -19.97 22.64 11.97
CA ASN A 106 -19.60 21.94 10.74
C ASN A 106 -20.52 20.72 10.53
N VAL A 107 -20.85 20.46 9.28
CA VAL A 107 -21.61 19.29 8.85
C VAL A 107 -20.65 18.36 8.10
N PRO A 108 -20.39 17.14 8.61
CA PRO A 108 -19.51 16.20 7.94
C PRO A 108 -20.21 15.56 6.73
N GLN A 109 -19.43 15.13 5.75
CA GLN A 109 -19.90 14.38 4.59
C GLN A 109 -19.18 13.04 4.48
N VAL A 110 -19.96 12.02 4.13
CA VAL A 110 -19.48 10.70 3.73
C VAL A 110 -19.98 10.45 2.31
N LYS A 111 -19.08 10.17 1.37
CA LYS A 111 -19.39 10.00 -0.06
C LYS A 111 -18.77 8.72 -0.59
N LEU A 112 -19.53 7.95 -1.38
CA LEU A 112 -19.01 6.77 -2.06
C LEU A 112 -18.16 7.17 -3.27
N CYS A 113 -16.96 6.59 -3.40
CA CYS A 113 -16.06 6.80 -4.54
C CYS A 113 -16.14 5.58 -5.48
N GLU A 114 -17.13 5.57 -6.38
CA GLU A 114 -17.49 4.39 -7.19
C GLU A 114 -16.37 3.89 -8.11
N LYS A 115 -15.57 4.81 -8.66
CA LYS A 115 -14.51 4.48 -9.63
C LYS A 115 -13.18 4.11 -8.98
N MET A 116 -13.00 4.44 -7.70
CA MET A 116 -11.72 4.34 -7.00
C MET A 116 -11.18 2.90 -7.01
N SER A 117 -12.02 1.92 -6.68
CA SER A 117 -11.61 0.50 -6.65
C SER A 117 -11.14 0.01 -8.03
N ASN A 118 -11.73 0.52 -9.11
CA ASN A 118 -11.35 0.13 -10.46
C ASN A 118 -10.00 0.71 -10.83
N TRP A 119 -9.73 1.97 -10.46
CA TRP A 119 -8.46 2.64 -10.73
C TRP A 119 -7.31 2.10 -9.89
N LEU A 120 -7.58 1.73 -8.63
CA LEU A 120 -6.59 1.15 -7.71
C LEU A 120 -6.38 -0.36 -7.90
N SER A 121 -7.14 -1.01 -8.79
CA SER A 121 -6.90 -2.40 -9.17
C SER A 121 -5.63 -2.55 -10.02
N ASP A 122 -5.07 -3.76 -10.12
CA ASP A 122 -3.90 -4.01 -10.97
C ASP A 122 -4.11 -3.55 -12.42
N ALA A 123 -5.29 -3.80 -12.98
CA ALA A 123 -5.65 -3.37 -14.33
C ALA A 123 -5.80 -1.85 -14.42
N GLY A 124 -6.42 -1.21 -13.43
CA GLY A 124 -6.54 0.24 -13.35
C GLY A 124 -5.18 0.92 -13.28
N TRP A 125 -4.33 0.47 -12.37
CA TRP A 125 -2.98 0.98 -12.18
C TRP A 125 -2.11 0.77 -13.42
N CYS A 126 -2.20 -0.39 -14.07
CA CYS A 126 -1.50 -0.61 -15.34
C CYS A 126 -1.89 0.42 -16.40
N ARG A 127 -3.18 0.78 -16.52
CA ARG A 127 -3.62 1.84 -17.45
C ARG A 127 -3.05 3.20 -17.08
N VAL A 128 -3.08 3.58 -15.79
CA VAL A 128 -2.50 4.85 -15.31
C VAL A 128 -1.02 4.91 -15.64
N ARG A 129 -0.25 3.89 -15.24
CA ARG A 129 1.18 3.79 -15.50
C ARG A 129 1.49 3.87 -16.99
N ASP A 130 0.74 3.15 -17.81
CA ASP A 130 0.96 3.12 -19.26
C ASP A 130 0.69 4.49 -19.91
N CYS A 131 -0.37 5.20 -19.51
CA CYS A 131 -0.62 6.58 -19.97
C CYS A 131 0.50 7.53 -19.53
N VAL A 132 0.91 7.48 -18.26
CA VAL A 132 1.99 8.33 -17.76
C VAL A 132 3.30 8.07 -18.51
N ASN A 133 3.65 6.80 -18.75
CA ASN A 133 4.91 6.44 -19.40
C ASN A 133 4.92 6.70 -20.91
N ARG A 134 3.78 6.57 -21.60
CA ARG A 134 3.72 6.73 -23.07
C ARG A 134 3.29 8.13 -23.50
N GLU A 135 2.38 8.74 -22.77
CA GLU A 135 1.69 9.98 -23.15
C GLU A 135 2.10 11.16 -22.27
N GLY A 136 2.68 10.90 -21.09
CA GLY A 136 3.19 11.93 -20.18
C GLY A 136 2.11 12.62 -19.34
N HIS A 137 0.87 12.10 -19.34
CA HIS A 137 -0.25 12.61 -18.55
C HIS A 137 -1.09 11.47 -17.96
N LEU A 138 -1.98 11.79 -17.02
CA LEU A 138 -2.92 10.82 -16.45
C LEU A 138 -4.07 10.58 -17.43
N PRO A 139 -4.78 9.43 -17.37
CA PRO A 139 -5.99 9.26 -18.15
C PRO A 139 -7.00 10.38 -17.86
N ASN A 140 -7.69 10.91 -18.88
CA ASN A 140 -8.67 11.99 -18.71
C ASN A 140 -9.74 11.67 -17.65
N ASP A 141 -10.15 10.41 -17.55
CA ASP A 141 -11.12 9.96 -16.53
C ASP A 141 -10.59 10.07 -15.10
N VAL A 142 -9.27 10.00 -14.92
CA VAL A 142 -8.58 10.19 -13.63
C VAL A 142 -8.46 11.68 -13.35
N GLU A 143 -7.99 12.47 -14.32
CA GLU A 143 -7.82 13.93 -14.14
C GLU A 143 -9.14 14.65 -13.83
N ASN A 144 -10.26 14.16 -14.40
CA ASN A 144 -11.59 14.71 -14.15
C ASN A 144 -12.26 14.16 -12.86
N ASP A 145 -11.63 13.21 -12.16
CA ASP A 145 -12.14 12.65 -10.91
C ASP A 145 -11.43 13.31 -9.72
N SER A 146 -12.07 14.32 -9.12
CA SER A 146 -11.52 15.09 -8.01
C SER A 146 -11.15 14.22 -6.81
N ASP A 147 -11.94 13.17 -6.52
CA ASP A 147 -11.70 12.30 -5.38
C ASP A 147 -10.45 11.45 -5.62
N LEU A 148 -10.30 10.91 -6.82
CA LEU A 148 -9.13 10.12 -7.20
C LEU A 148 -7.87 10.99 -7.26
N MET A 149 -7.96 12.19 -7.83
CA MET A 149 -6.84 13.15 -7.83
C MET A 149 -6.45 13.55 -6.41
N ARG A 150 -7.43 13.78 -5.54
CA ARG A 150 -7.20 14.06 -4.12
C ARG A 150 -6.49 12.91 -3.42
N LEU A 151 -6.84 11.67 -3.72
CA LEU A 151 -6.14 10.49 -3.19
C LEU A 151 -4.71 10.37 -3.73
N LEU A 152 -4.49 10.58 -5.03
CA LEU A 152 -3.20 10.37 -5.68
C LEU A 152 -2.20 11.50 -5.43
N SER A 153 -2.65 12.75 -5.41
CA SER A 153 -1.79 13.93 -5.33
C SER A 153 -1.56 14.43 -3.90
N ASP A 154 -2.54 14.26 -3.01
CA ASP A 154 -2.52 14.84 -1.67
C ASP A 154 -2.37 13.78 -0.56
N CYS A 155 -1.91 12.57 -0.91
CA CYS A 155 -1.69 11.48 0.04
C CYS A 155 -0.67 11.89 1.12
N TYR A 156 -1.08 11.83 2.40
CA TYR A 156 -0.23 12.10 3.55
C TYR A 156 0.17 10.82 4.30
N ILE A 157 -0.79 9.99 4.69
CA ILE A 157 -0.54 8.75 5.43
C ILE A 157 -1.38 7.61 4.84
N CYS A 158 -0.75 6.48 4.54
CA CYS A 158 -1.41 5.23 4.17
C CYS A 158 -1.44 4.26 5.34
N PHE A 159 -2.62 3.78 5.70
CA PHE A 159 -2.83 2.79 6.76
C PHE A 159 -3.03 1.41 6.16
N TYR A 160 -2.20 0.46 6.60
CA TYR A 160 -2.25 -0.92 6.15
C TYR A 160 -2.64 -1.84 7.32
N THR A 161 -3.48 -2.83 7.05
CA THR A 161 -3.93 -3.83 8.03
C THR A 161 -3.64 -5.25 7.53
N ASP A 162 -3.46 -6.20 8.45
CA ASP A 162 -3.36 -7.62 8.09
C ASP A 162 -4.67 -8.12 7.48
N GLU A 163 -4.57 -8.93 6.42
CA GLU A 163 -5.68 -9.55 5.69
C GLU A 163 -6.49 -10.52 6.57
N GLU A 164 -5.92 -11.04 7.66
CA GLU A 164 -6.61 -11.93 8.61
C GLU A 164 -7.85 -11.30 9.29
N ASN A 165 -7.98 -9.96 9.28
CA ASN A 165 -9.18 -9.26 9.75
C ASN A 165 -10.40 -9.43 8.81
N LYS A 166 -10.29 -10.18 7.71
CA LYS A 166 -11.44 -10.59 6.89
C LYS A 166 -12.41 -11.55 7.60
N ASN A 167 -11.96 -12.26 8.65
CA ASN A 167 -12.76 -13.27 9.33
C ASN A 167 -13.23 -12.87 10.74
N GLU A 168 -12.65 -11.83 11.33
CA GLU A 168 -13.17 -11.25 12.57
C GLU A 168 -13.90 -9.96 12.21
N GLY A 169 -15.24 -10.01 12.22
CA GLY A 169 -16.05 -8.81 12.10
C GLY A 169 -15.50 -7.71 13.01
N LEU A 170 -15.40 -6.48 12.49
CA LEU A 170 -14.86 -5.32 13.19
C LEU A 170 -15.53 -5.15 14.56
N SER A 171 -14.97 -5.80 15.58
CA SER A 171 -15.46 -5.68 16.94
C SER A 171 -15.00 -4.34 17.44
N LEU A 172 -15.88 -3.35 17.33
CA LEU A 172 -15.71 -1.99 17.87
C LEU A 172 -15.35 -1.99 19.37
N SER A 173 -15.52 -3.12 20.07
CA SER A 173 -15.07 -3.32 21.45
C SER A 173 -13.56 -3.22 21.66
N ARG A 174 -12.72 -3.44 20.63
CA ARG A 174 -11.25 -3.35 20.77
C ARG A 174 -10.73 -1.90 20.81
N PHE A 175 -11.51 -0.92 20.38
CA PHE A 175 -11.08 0.50 20.31
C PHE A 175 -11.51 1.36 21.52
N PHE A 176 -12.35 0.83 22.41
CA PHE A 176 -12.85 1.54 23.59
C PHE A 176 -12.48 0.85 24.92
N SER A 177 -11.32 0.16 24.97
CA SER A 177 -10.76 -0.36 26.23
C SER A 177 -9.65 0.54 26.74
#